data_AF-A0A1F9CSE5-F1
#
_entry.id   AF-A0A1F9CSE5-F1
#
_cell.length_a   1.000
_cell.length_b   1.000
_cell.length_c   1.000
_cell.angle_alpha   90.00
_cell.angle_beta   90.00
_cell.angle_gamma   90.00
#
_symmetry.space_group_name_H-M   'P 1'
#
loop_
_entity.id
_entity.type
_entity.pdbx_description
1 polymer ?
#
loop_
_entity_poly.entity_id
_entity_poly.type
_entity_poly.pdbx_seq_one_letter_code
_entity_poly.pdbx_strand_id
1 'polypeptide(L)'
;MKKGKQGWDADFPMREEVEDYAGRARAFVITCHEGGLGFTVRAEEEARRGGYEFAAYSETSPYSALGRLRQKMYRALATRHVTGSPGAYRMLHDRLNGRITSDGKGGVVLVVDGIPLGIEDLASILASHEGWGFDFQIVDALE
;
A
#
# COMPACT_ATOMS: atom_id res chain seq x y z
N MET A 1 32.64 -2.76 30.00
CA MET A 1 31.19 -2.57 30.25
C MET A 1 30.50 -2.35 28.91
N LYS A 2 29.81 -3.36 28.36
CA LYS A 2 28.96 -3.19 27.17
C LYS A 2 27.62 -2.63 27.66
N LYS A 3 27.34 -1.35 27.39
CA LYS A 3 26.01 -0.76 27.60
C LYS A 3 25.02 -1.53 26.71
N GLY A 4 24.02 -2.15 27.31
CA GLY A 4 22.96 -2.83 26.58
C GLY A 4 22.23 -1.84 25.67
N LYS A 5 22.24 -2.11 24.36
CA LYS A 5 21.22 -1.56 23.46
C LYS A 5 19.93 -2.26 23.84
N GLN A 6 19.08 -1.61 24.63
CA GLN A 6 17.68 -1.93 24.68
C GLN A 6 17.14 -1.55 23.29
N GLY A 7 16.97 -2.54 22.43
CA GLY A 7 16.49 -2.33 21.07
C GLY A 7 15.02 -1.92 21.11
N TRP A 8 14.60 -1.14 20.12
CA TRP A 8 13.19 -0.82 19.89
C TRP A 8 12.37 -2.05 19.47
N ASP A 9 13.06 -3.16 19.18
CA ASP A 9 12.57 -4.41 18.60
C ASP A 9 11.69 -5.24 19.54
N ALA A 10 11.94 -5.18 20.86
CA ALA A 10 11.26 -6.04 21.83
C ALA A 10 9.73 -5.86 21.84
N ASP A 11 9.24 -4.62 21.64
CA ASP A 11 7.82 -4.27 21.70
C ASP A 11 7.27 -3.77 20.36
N PHE A 12 8.06 -3.84 19.28
CA PHE A 12 7.62 -3.38 17.97
C PHE A 12 6.61 -4.37 17.37
N PRO A 13 5.43 -3.92 16.92
CA PRO A 13 4.43 -4.83 16.38
C PRO A 13 4.96 -5.46 15.09
N MET A 14 4.85 -6.79 15.01
CA MET A 14 5.19 -7.56 13.81
C MET A 14 3.97 -7.87 12.94
N ARG A 15 2.76 -7.61 13.46
CA ARG A 15 1.49 -7.91 12.79
C ARG A 15 0.42 -6.92 13.23
N GLU A 16 -0.40 -6.47 12.29
CA GLU A 16 -1.59 -5.66 12.57
C GLU A 16 -2.81 -6.15 11.80
N GLU A 17 -3.98 -5.98 12.39
CA GLU A 17 -5.27 -6.21 11.74
C GLU A 17 -6.03 -4.90 11.62
N VAL A 18 -6.54 -4.63 10.43
CA VAL A 18 -7.24 -3.38 10.10
C VAL A 18 -8.49 -3.72 9.28
N GLU A 19 -9.61 -3.10 9.60
CA GLU A 19 -10.83 -3.26 8.81
C GLU A 19 -10.78 -2.43 7.52
N ASP A 20 -11.25 -3.01 6.41
CA ASP A 20 -11.44 -2.29 5.15
C ASP A 20 -12.82 -1.61 5.07
N TYR A 21 -13.07 -0.92 3.96
CA TYR A 21 -14.31 -0.22 3.65
C TYR A 21 -15.58 -1.08 3.77
N ALA A 22 -15.46 -2.42 3.70
CA ALA A 22 -16.56 -3.36 3.83
C ALA A 22 -16.67 -3.97 5.24
N GLY A 23 -15.88 -3.49 6.21
CA GLY A 23 -15.79 -4.04 7.56
C GLY A 23 -15.04 -5.37 7.60
N ARG A 24 -14.28 -5.73 6.57
CA ARG A 24 -13.51 -6.98 6.55
C ARG A 24 -12.15 -6.74 7.18
N ALA A 25 -11.80 -7.54 8.18
CA ALA A 25 -10.46 -7.55 8.76
C ALA A 25 -9.40 -7.98 7.73
N ARG A 26 -8.33 -7.19 7.63
CA ARG A 26 -7.15 -7.39 6.79
C ARG A 26 -5.93 -7.49 7.68
N ALA A 27 -5.19 -8.58 7.56
CA ALA A 27 -3.98 -8.82 8.34
C ALA A 27 -2.74 -8.41 7.55
N PHE A 28 -1.81 -7.74 8.24
CA PHE A 28 -0.58 -7.21 7.68
C PHE A 28 0.62 -7.68 8.49
N VAL A 29 1.66 -8.14 7.81
CA VAL A 29 2.99 -8.34 8.40
C VAL A 29 3.70 -7.00 8.41
N ILE A 30 4.19 -6.60 9.59
CA ILE A 30 4.95 -5.38 9.78
C ILE A 30 6.44 -5.72 9.85
N THR A 31 7.23 -5.05 9.01
CA THR A 31 8.70 -5.14 9.05
C THR A 31 9.30 -3.76 9.25
N CYS A 32 10.37 -3.68 10.05
CA CYS A 32 11.10 -2.44 10.27
C CYS A 32 12.57 -2.66 9.92
N HIS A 33 13.12 -1.76 9.13
CA HIS A 33 14.51 -1.72 8.75
C HIS A 33 15.15 -0.43 9.27
N GLU A 34 16.15 -0.58 10.14
CA GLU A 34 17.02 0.51 10.61
C GLU A 34 18.18 0.68 9.62
N GLY A 35 18.26 1.85 9.00
CA GLY A 35 19.37 2.26 8.14
C GLY A 35 20.17 3.41 8.75
N GLY A 36 21.27 3.79 8.09
CA GLY A 36 22.15 4.86 8.60
C GLY A 36 21.52 6.26 8.69
N LEU A 37 20.37 6.47 8.04
CA LEU A 37 19.65 7.75 8.01
C LEU A 37 18.34 7.74 8.81
N GLY A 38 17.84 6.57 9.23
CA GLY A 38 16.55 6.47 9.90
C GLY A 38 15.93 5.07 9.80
N PHE A 39 14.62 5.02 9.96
CA PHE A 39 13.82 3.81 10.05
C PHE A 39 12.79 3.78 8.92
N THR A 40 12.77 2.68 8.18
CA THR A 40 11.72 2.39 7.20
C THR A 40 10.86 1.27 7.74
N VAL A 41 9.55 1.50 7.86
CA VAL A 41 8.58 0.50 8.28
C VAL A 41 7.69 0.17 7.10
N ARG A 42 7.45 -1.13 6.86
CA ARG A 42 6.58 -1.63 5.80
C ARG A 42 5.47 -2.50 6.38
N ALA A 43 4.32 -2.48 5.72
CA ALA A 43 3.20 -3.37 5.95
C ALA A 43 2.87 -4.11 4.65
N GLU A 44 2.82 -5.43 4.67
CA GLU A 44 2.42 -6.28 3.55
C GLU A 44 1.21 -7.15 3.94
N GLU A 45 0.16 -7.16 3.12
CA GLU A 45 -1.05 -7.96 3.38
C GLU A 45 -0.74 -9.47 3.33
N GLU A 46 -1.06 -10.20 4.42
CA GLU A 46 -0.75 -11.63 4.56
C GLU A 46 -1.50 -12.50 3.54
N ALA A 47 -2.78 -12.18 3.32
CA ALA A 47 -3.70 -13.08 2.64
C ALA A 47 -3.49 -13.16 1.11
N ARG A 48 -2.76 -12.20 0.51
CA ARG A 48 -2.72 -12.05 -0.94
C ARG A 48 -1.36 -11.58 -1.44
N ARG A 49 -0.72 -12.40 -2.28
CA ARG A 49 0.41 -11.94 -3.10
C ARG A 49 -0.04 -10.83 -4.05
N GLY A 50 0.70 -9.73 -4.05
CA GLY A 50 0.32 -8.53 -4.81
C GLY A 50 -0.91 -7.81 -4.25
N GLY A 51 -1.23 -8.06 -2.97
CA GLY A 51 -2.22 -7.31 -2.21
C GLY A 51 -1.70 -5.96 -1.73
N TYR A 52 -2.36 -5.40 -0.72
CA TYR A 52 -1.96 -4.11 -0.17
C TYR A 52 -0.52 -4.13 0.36
N GLU A 53 0.21 -3.06 0.09
CA GLU A 53 1.53 -2.81 0.66
C GLU A 53 1.70 -1.33 0.92
N PHE A 54 2.28 -1.01 2.08
CA PHE A 54 2.52 0.36 2.51
C PHE A 54 3.92 0.50 3.07
N ALA A 55 4.49 1.69 2.95
CA ALA A 55 5.76 2.02 3.56
C ALA A 55 5.74 3.43 4.12
N ALA A 56 6.50 3.65 5.18
CA ALA A 56 6.73 4.96 5.76
C ALA A 56 8.13 5.05 6.35
N TYR A 57 8.66 6.26 6.36
CA TYR A 57 9.99 6.57 6.84
C TYR A 57 9.97 7.56 8.01
N SER A 58 10.95 7.45 8.90
CA SER A 58 11.26 8.45 9.92
C SER A 58 12.76 8.46 10.22
N GLU A 59 13.36 9.65 10.22
CA GLU A 59 14.77 9.84 10.60
C GLU A 59 15.02 9.56 12.10
N THR A 60 13.98 9.67 12.93
CA THR A 60 14.14 9.79 14.38
C THR A 60 13.64 8.59 15.17
N SER A 61 12.62 7.87 14.68
CA SER A 61 12.04 6.76 15.45
C SER A 61 11.24 5.77 14.58
N PRO A 62 11.38 4.45 14.81
CA PRO A 62 10.57 3.44 14.14
C PRO A 62 9.08 3.58 14.50
N TYR A 63 8.75 4.07 15.69
CA TYR A 63 7.36 4.32 16.10
C TYR A 63 6.73 5.50 15.36
N SER A 64 7.52 6.52 15.01
CA SER A 64 7.05 7.62 14.19
C SER A 64 6.77 7.16 12.75
N ALA A 65 7.64 6.32 12.19
CA ALA A 65 7.39 5.68 10.90
C ALA A 65 6.15 4.77 10.95
N LEU A 66 5.98 3.98 12.01
CA LEU A 66 4.79 3.14 12.22
C LEU A 66 3.49 3.96 12.31
N GLY A 67 3.50 5.08 13.04
CA GLY A 67 2.34 5.97 13.10
C GLY A 67 1.93 6.51 11.73
N ARG A 68 2.90 6.90 10.90
CA ARG A 68 2.67 7.33 9.51
C ARG A 68 2.15 6.18 8.64
N LEU A 69 2.73 5.00 8.78
CA LEU A 69 2.30 3.79 8.08
C LEU A 69 0.83 3.47 8.36
N ARG A 70 0.42 3.47 9.64
CA ARG A 70 -0.97 3.24 10.06
C ARG A 70 -1.92 4.26 9.44
N GLN A 71 -1.54 5.55 9.41
CA GLN A 71 -2.36 6.57 8.76
C GLN A 71 -2.55 6.30 7.27
N LYS A 72 -1.49 5.88 6.55
CA LYS A 72 -1.60 5.48 5.14
C LYS A 72 -2.51 4.26 4.97
N MET A 73 -2.33 3.23 5.80
CA MET A 73 -3.16 2.01 5.79
C MET A 73 -4.64 2.35 5.98
N TYR A 74 -4.98 3.09 7.04
CA TYR A 74 -6.37 3.44 7.34
C TYR A 74 -7.02 4.24 6.22
N ARG A 75 -6.30 5.22 5.65
CA ARG A 75 -6.82 6.02 4.52
C ARG A 75 -7.06 5.16 3.27
N ALA A 76 -6.13 4.28 2.93
CA ALA A 76 -6.24 3.44 1.74
C ALA A 76 -7.30 2.34 1.89
N LEU A 77 -7.51 1.83 3.09
CA LEU A 77 -8.50 0.78 3.37
C LEU A 77 -9.92 1.32 3.52
N ALA A 78 -10.08 2.58 3.96
CA ALA A 78 -11.39 3.20 4.16
C ALA A 78 -12.16 3.50 2.85
N THR A 79 -11.46 3.59 1.71
CA THR A 79 -12.06 3.95 0.42
C THR A 79 -11.91 2.81 -0.57
N ARG A 80 -13.00 2.45 -1.24
CA ARG A 80 -12.99 1.53 -2.38
C ARG A 80 -12.95 2.33 -3.67
N HIS A 81 -11.91 2.18 -4.47
CA HIS A 81 -11.74 2.86 -5.74
C HIS A 81 -12.27 2.06 -6.93
N VAL A 82 -12.26 0.73 -6.87
CA VAL A 82 -12.65 -0.14 -8.00
C VAL A 82 -13.67 -1.23 -7.64
N THR A 83 -14.49 -1.60 -8.61
CA THR A 83 -15.43 -2.74 -8.53
C THR A 83 -15.38 -3.57 -9.81
N GLY A 84 -15.96 -4.77 -9.78
CA GLY A 84 -16.01 -5.68 -10.91
C GLY A 84 -14.99 -6.81 -10.80
N SER A 85 -14.59 -7.31 -11.97
CA SER A 85 -13.72 -8.48 -12.15
C SER A 85 -12.64 -8.20 -13.19
N PRO A 86 -11.59 -9.03 -13.32
CA PRO A 86 -10.59 -8.88 -14.37
C PRO A 86 -11.22 -8.69 -15.76
N GLY A 87 -10.71 -7.71 -16.52
CA GLY A 87 -11.22 -7.28 -17.83
C GLY A 87 -12.52 -6.45 -17.79
N ALA A 88 -13.10 -6.21 -16.61
CA ALA A 88 -14.37 -5.49 -16.44
C ALA A 88 -14.36 -4.63 -15.17
N TYR A 89 -13.18 -4.17 -14.75
CA TYR A 89 -13.09 -3.26 -13.62
C TYR A 89 -13.68 -1.89 -13.95
N ARG A 90 -14.33 -1.28 -12.98
CA ARG A 90 -14.91 0.06 -13.07
C ARG A 90 -14.47 0.88 -11.87
N MET A 91 -14.20 2.15 -12.13
CA MET A 91 -13.94 3.13 -11.07
C MET A 91 -15.25 3.46 -10.34
N LEU A 92 -15.17 3.59 -9.02
CA LEU A 92 -16.27 4.05 -8.17
C LEU A 92 -16.19 5.56 -7.87
N HIS A 93 -15.05 6.16 -8.16
CA HIS A 93 -14.73 7.56 -7.95
C HIS A 93 -13.93 8.08 -9.15
N ASP A 94 -13.85 9.40 -9.31
CA ASP A 94 -13.11 10.03 -10.41
C ASP A 94 -11.58 9.99 -10.22
N ARG A 95 -11.09 9.30 -9.18
CA ARG A 95 -9.67 9.15 -8.86
C ARG A 95 -9.34 7.71 -8.46
N LEU A 96 -8.25 7.19 -9.02
CA LEU A 96 -7.63 5.94 -8.56
C LEU A 96 -6.45 6.25 -7.65
N ASN A 97 -6.31 5.49 -6.58
CA ASN A 97 -5.14 5.50 -5.71
C ASN A 97 -4.66 4.06 -5.54
N GLY A 98 -3.37 3.83 -5.72
CA GLY A 98 -2.77 2.52 -5.63
C GLY A 98 -1.26 2.56 -5.72
N ARG A 99 -0.67 1.39 -5.84
CA ARG A 99 0.78 1.21 -5.95
C ARG A 99 1.16 0.64 -7.31
N ILE A 100 2.21 1.18 -7.90
CA ILE A 100 2.82 0.62 -9.12
C ILE A 100 3.82 -0.46 -8.68
N THR A 101 3.73 -1.65 -9.29
CA THR A 101 4.65 -2.78 -9.06
C THR A 101 4.88 -3.57 -10.35
N SER A 102 5.62 -4.68 -10.28
CA SER A 102 5.89 -5.57 -11.41
C SER A 102 5.20 -6.92 -11.26
N ASP A 103 4.85 -7.53 -12.39
CA ASP A 103 4.40 -8.93 -12.46
C ASP A 103 5.56 -9.96 -12.32
N GLY A 104 6.81 -9.49 -12.20
CA GLY A 104 8.01 -10.32 -12.13
C GLY A 104 8.49 -10.86 -13.48
N LYS A 105 7.82 -10.51 -14.58
CA LYS A 105 8.14 -10.90 -15.97
C LYS A 105 8.48 -9.68 -16.85
N GLY A 106 8.63 -8.50 -16.24
CA GLY A 106 8.90 -7.23 -16.92
C GLY A 106 7.64 -6.42 -17.26
N GLY A 107 6.46 -6.90 -16.88
CA GLY A 107 5.20 -6.17 -16.98
C GLY A 107 4.95 -5.27 -15.78
N VAL A 108 4.09 -4.25 -15.99
CA VAL A 108 3.63 -3.31 -14.97
C VAL A 108 2.28 -3.77 -14.42
N VAL A 109 2.15 -3.72 -13.09
CA VAL A 109 0.91 -4.02 -12.37
C VAL A 109 0.58 -2.85 -11.47
N LEU A 110 -0.69 -2.45 -11.47
CA LEU A 110 -1.22 -1.48 -10.52
C LEU A 110 -1.96 -2.23 -9.43
N VAL A 111 -1.61 -2.02 -8.16
CA VAL A 111 -2.37 -2.56 -7.04
C VAL A 111 -3.30 -1.47 -6.52
N VAL A 112 -4.60 -1.60 -6.79
CA VAL A 112 -5.66 -0.70 -6.32
C VAL A 112 -6.62 -1.52 -5.46
N ASP A 113 -6.97 -1.02 -4.29
CA ASP A 113 -7.80 -1.75 -3.31
C ASP A 113 -7.29 -3.16 -2.96
N GLY A 114 -5.96 -3.36 -2.98
CA GLY A 114 -5.34 -4.68 -2.78
C GLY A 114 -5.58 -5.66 -3.93
N ILE A 115 -6.07 -5.17 -5.07
CA ILE A 115 -6.32 -5.94 -6.29
C ILE A 115 -5.23 -5.59 -7.30
N PRO A 116 -4.47 -6.57 -7.82
CA PRO A 116 -3.57 -6.34 -8.95
C PRO A 116 -4.39 -6.18 -10.24
N LEU A 117 -4.22 -5.04 -10.89
CA LEU A 117 -4.75 -4.70 -12.21
C LEU A 117 -3.61 -4.69 -13.22
N GLY A 118 -3.80 -5.41 -14.32
CA GLY A 118 -2.89 -5.34 -15.46
C GLY A 118 -3.08 -4.06 -16.27
N ILE A 119 -2.17 -3.81 -17.21
CA ILE A 119 -2.32 -2.70 -18.16
C ILE A 119 -3.61 -2.80 -18.97
N GLU A 120 -4.04 -4.01 -19.34
CA GLU A 120 -5.29 -4.23 -20.06
C GLU A 120 -6.53 -3.84 -19.22
N ASP A 121 -6.48 -4.06 -17.91
CA ASP A 121 -7.55 -3.63 -17.00
C ASP A 121 -7.62 -2.10 -16.93
N LEU A 122 -6.46 -1.44 -16.85
CA LEU A 122 -6.39 0.03 -16.90
C LEU A 122 -6.89 0.54 -18.26
N ALA A 123 -6.49 -0.08 -19.36
CA ALA A 123 -6.94 0.32 -20.70
C ALA A 123 -8.47 0.21 -20.84
N SER A 124 -9.07 -0.85 -20.29
CA SER A 124 -10.52 -1.01 -20.23
C SER A 124 -11.21 0.12 -19.44
N ILE A 125 -10.64 0.52 -18.29
CA ILE A 125 -11.13 1.64 -17.50
C ILE A 125 -11.02 2.96 -18.29
N LEU A 126 -9.90 3.20 -18.96
CA LEU A 126 -9.70 4.42 -19.75
C LEU A 126 -10.65 4.49 -20.95
N ALA A 127 -10.90 3.35 -21.60
CA ALA A 127 -11.83 3.27 -22.73
C ALA A 127 -13.26 3.66 -22.33
N SER A 128 -13.68 3.41 -21.08
CA SER A 128 -14.99 3.85 -20.60
C SER A 128 -15.11 5.36 -20.35
N HIS A 129 -14.02 6.11 -20.50
CA HIS A 129 -13.94 7.56 -20.28
C HIS A 129 -13.51 8.30 -21.57
N GLU A 130 -13.81 7.75 -22.74
CA GLU A 130 -13.50 8.39 -24.02
C GLU A 130 -14.08 9.83 -24.09
N GLY A 131 -13.24 10.79 -24.48
CA GLY A 131 -13.59 12.21 -24.57
C GLY A 131 -13.36 13.03 -23.30
N TRP A 132 -12.87 12.43 -22.21
CA TRP A 132 -12.60 13.11 -20.95
C TRP A 132 -11.12 13.51 -20.83
N GLY A 133 -10.83 14.54 -20.03
CA GLY A 133 -9.46 14.87 -19.62
C GLY A 133 -9.02 14.04 -18.42
N PHE A 134 -7.72 13.80 -18.25
CA PHE A 134 -7.18 13.07 -17.08
C PHE A 134 -5.97 13.78 -16.46
N ASP A 135 -5.76 13.53 -15.18
CA ASP A 135 -4.57 13.89 -14.41
C ASP A 135 -3.85 12.61 -13.95
N PHE A 136 -2.52 12.59 -14.01
CA PHE A 136 -1.73 11.44 -13.60
C PHE A 136 -0.53 11.87 -12.77
N GLN A 137 -0.43 11.35 -11.56
CA GLN A 137 0.60 11.70 -10.59
C GLN A 137 1.31 10.45 -10.07
N ILE A 138 2.64 10.43 -10.18
CA ILE A 138 3.49 9.46 -9.50
C ILE A 138 4.09 10.15 -8.28
N VAL A 139 3.95 9.51 -7.11
CA VAL A 139 4.46 10.00 -5.82
C VAL A 139 5.43 8.99 -5.22
N ASP A 140 6.32 9.45 -4.33
CA ASP A 140 7.21 8.55 -3.59
C ASP A 140 6.38 7.63 -2.67
N ALA A 141 6.71 6.33 -2.65
CA ALA A 141 6.02 5.36 -1.80
C ALA A 141 6.21 5.63 -0.29
N LEU A 142 7.28 6.35 0.09
CA LEU A 142 7.59 6.69 1.47
C LEU A 142 6.88 7.96 1.95
N GLU A 143 6.41 8.83 1.04
CA GLU A 143 5.67 10.06 1.36
C GLU A 143 4.19 9.82 1.68
#